data_AF-A0A285NKP5-F1
#
_entry.id   AF-A0A285NKP5-F1
#
_cell.length_a   1.000
_cell.length_b   1.000
_cell.length_c   1.000
_cell.angle_alpha   90.00
_cell.angle_beta   90.00
_cell.angle_gamma   90.00
#
_symmetry.space_group_name_H-M   'P 1'
#
loop_
_entity.id
_entity.type
_entity.pdbx_description
1 polymer ?
#
loop_
_entity_poly.entity_id
_entity_poly.type
_entity_poly.pdbx_seq_one_letter_code
_entity_poly.pdbx_strand_id
1 'polypeptide(L)'
;MNYSTEEILKQAEALAEDMRGLDEIAHFHQLEAKLNENKKVQTYINQIKMKQKQAVNLQAYGKREAQLQMEQEIDELQAKIDSLPIVQDFKESQVITNHILQSISQNIQHTVFQEEETEK
;
A
#
# COMPACT_ATOMS: atom_id res chain seq x y z
N MET A 1 37.40 2.29 6.17
CA MET A 1 36.82 1.04 6.70
C MET A 1 35.88 0.53 5.63
N ASN A 2 35.98 -0.73 5.22
CA ASN A 2 35.05 -1.30 4.25
C ASN A 2 33.91 -1.97 5.03
N TYR A 3 32.68 -1.53 4.81
CA TYR A 3 31.49 -2.19 5.33
C TYR A 3 31.18 -3.43 4.47
N SER A 4 30.74 -4.50 5.12
CA SER A 4 30.13 -5.65 4.47
C SER A 4 28.66 -5.36 4.09
N THR A 5 28.12 -6.11 3.13
CA THR A 5 26.70 -6.02 2.77
C THR A 5 25.77 -6.25 3.97
N GLU A 6 26.15 -7.15 4.88
CA GLU A 6 25.39 -7.43 6.10
C GLU A 6 25.32 -6.20 7.03
N GLU A 7 26.44 -5.49 7.19
CA GLU A 7 26.47 -4.26 8.01
C GLU A 7 25.65 -3.12 7.39
N ILE A 8 25.60 -3.03 6.05
CA ILE A 8 24.74 -2.07 5.35
C ILE A 8 23.26 -2.42 5.50
N LEU A 9 22.90 -3.71 5.41
CA LEU A 9 21.52 -4.16 5.66
C LEU A 9 21.08 -3.82 7.09
N LYS A 10 21.95 -4.02 8.08
CA LYS A 10 21.66 -3.64 9.46
C LYS A 10 21.44 -2.13 9.64
N GLN A 11 22.16 -1.30 8.89
CA GLN A 11 21.93 0.15 8.89
C GLN A 11 20.61 0.52 8.22
N ALA A 12 20.23 -0.19 7.15
CA ALA A 12 18.93 -0.01 6.50
C ALA A 12 17.77 -0.42 7.43
N GLU A 13 17.93 -1.47 8.23
CA GLU A 13 16.95 -1.85 9.26
C GLU A 13 16.81 -0.77 10.34
N ALA A 14 17.92 -0.19 10.81
CA ALA A 14 17.90 0.92 11.76
C ALA A 14 17.20 2.16 11.16
N LEU A 15 17.51 2.51 9.91
CA LEU A 15 16.83 3.58 9.19
C LEU A 15 15.32 3.33 9.09
N ALA A 16 14.90 2.10 8.77
CA ALA A 16 13.49 1.75 8.71
C ALA A 16 12.80 1.87 10.08
N GLU A 17 13.50 1.58 11.18
CA GLU A 17 12.99 1.79 12.54
C GLU A 17 12.82 3.28 12.85
N ASP A 18 13.81 4.10 12.52
CA ASP A 18 13.71 5.56 12.70
C ASP A 18 12.55 6.15 11.89
N MET A 19 12.35 5.63 10.67
CA MET A 19 11.21 6.01 9.81
C MET A 19 9.86 5.67 10.44
N ARG A 20 9.73 4.56 11.18
CA ARG A 20 8.49 4.26 11.91
C ARG A 20 8.15 5.34 12.94
N GLY A 21 9.14 6.08 13.42
CA GLY A 21 8.97 7.22 14.32
C GLY A 21 8.48 8.51 13.65
N LEU A 22 8.44 8.59 12.31
CA LEU A 22 7.91 9.76 11.60
C LEU A 22 6.40 9.88 11.82
N ASP A 23 5.93 11.09 12.09
CA ASP A 23 4.52 11.38 12.40
C ASP A 23 3.60 10.88 11.27
N GLU A 24 4.01 11.03 10.01
CA GLU A 24 3.24 10.59 8.84
C GLU A 24 3.10 9.07 8.77
N ILE A 25 4.16 8.33 9.12
CA ILE A 25 4.17 6.86 9.12
C ILE A 25 3.40 6.32 10.33
N ALA A 26 3.56 6.96 11.50
CA ALA A 26 2.75 6.65 12.67
C ALA A 26 1.26 6.90 12.41
N HIS A 27 0.92 8.00 11.74
CA HIS A 27 -0.44 8.34 11.35
C HIS A 27 -1.04 7.30 10.37
N PHE A 28 -0.26 6.87 9.37
CA PHE A 28 -0.63 5.79 8.47
C PHE A 28 -1.02 4.51 9.24
N HIS A 29 -0.19 4.07 10.19
CA HIS A 29 -0.50 2.88 11.00
C HIS A 29 -1.74 3.05 11.88
N GLN A 30 -1.99 4.25 12.41
CA GLN A 30 -3.21 4.52 13.17
C GLN A 30 -4.48 4.42 12.30
N LEU A 31 -4.43 4.96 11.08
CA LEU A 31 -5.53 4.86 10.13
C LEU A 31 -5.74 3.41 9.66
N GLU A 32 -4.64 2.68 9.42
CA GLU A 32 -4.68 1.25 9.11
C GLU A 32 -5.40 0.45 10.21
N ALA A 33 -5.03 0.66 11.47
CA ALA A 33 -5.67 -0.01 12.60
C ALA A 33 -7.17 0.30 12.68
N LYS A 34 -7.55 1.59 12.57
CA LYS A 34 -8.97 2.00 12.56
C LYS A 34 -9.74 1.40 11.39
N LEU A 35 -9.11 1.30 10.21
CA LEU A 35 -9.72 0.71 9.02
C LEU A 35 -9.95 -0.80 9.20
N ASN A 36 -8.99 -1.50 9.79
CA ASN A 36 -9.08 -2.92 10.10
C ASN A 36 -10.18 -3.24 11.11
N GLU A 37 -10.40 -2.35 12.09
CA GLU A 37 -11.47 -2.47 13.08
C GLU A 37 -12.85 -2.04 12.56
N ASN A 38 -12.91 -1.34 11.42
CA ASN A 38 -14.15 -0.81 10.88
C ASN A 38 -15.06 -1.94 10.34
N LYS A 39 -16.08 -2.30 11.12
CA LYS A 39 -17.05 -3.37 10.78
C LYS A 39 -17.72 -3.17 9.42
N LYS A 40 -18.00 -1.93 9.00
CA LYS A 40 -18.67 -1.65 7.72
C LYS A 40 -17.73 -1.95 6.55
N VAL A 41 -16.47 -1.48 6.64
CA VAL A 41 -15.42 -1.78 5.66
C VAL A 41 -15.18 -3.28 5.57
N GLN A 42 -14.97 -3.96 6.70
CA GLN A 42 -14.74 -5.41 6.74
C GLN A 42 -15.92 -6.20 6.14
N THR A 43 -17.15 -5.74 6.38
CA THR A 43 -18.35 -6.34 5.79
C THR A 43 -18.34 -6.25 4.26
N TYR A 44 -18.03 -5.07 3.70
CA TYR A 44 -17.95 -4.90 2.24
C TYR A 44 -16.78 -5.67 1.63
N ILE A 45 -15.61 -5.70 2.29
CA ILE A 45 -14.46 -6.50 1.85
C ILE A 45 -14.82 -7.99 1.77
N ASN A 46 -15.52 -8.52 2.78
CA ASN A 46 -15.95 -9.91 2.78
C ASN A 46 -16.93 -10.21 1.63
N GLN A 47 -17.87 -9.29 1.36
CA GLN A 47 -18.77 -9.42 0.23
C GLN A 47 -18.01 -9.40 -1.11
N ILE A 48 -17.05 -8.50 -1.28
CA ILE A 48 -16.18 -8.45 -2.48
C ILE A 48 -15.45 -9.77 -2.66
N LYS A 49 -14.80 -10.30 -1.62
CA LYS A 49 -14.07 -11.58 -1.68
C LYS A 49 -14.98 -12.75 -2.09
N MET A 50 -16.21 -12.80 -1.55
CA MET A 50 -17.19 -13.81 -1.93
C MET A 50 -17.58 -13.69 -3.42
N LYS A 51 -17.85 -12.47 -3.89
CA LYS A 51 -18.21 -12.20 -5.28
C LYS A 51 -17.07 -12.47 -6.25
N GLN A 52 -15.83 -12.11 -5.90
CA GLN A 52 -14.63 -12.43 -6.70
C GLN A 52 -14.49 -13.94 -6.89
N LYS A 53 -14.67 -14.74 -5.82
CA LYS A 53 -14.65 -16.20 -5.91
C LYS A 53 -15.75 -16.73 -6.83
N GLN A 54 -16.95 -16.16 -6.76
CA GLN A 54 -18.06 -16.52 -7.64
C GLN A 54 -17.78 -16.14 -9.10
N ALA A 55 -17.21 -14.96 -9.36
CA ALA A 55 -16.84 -14.50 -10.69
C ALA A 55 -15.81 -15.44 -11.35
N VAL A 56 -14.76 -15.83 -10.61
CA VAL A 56 -13.76 -16.82 -11.07
C VAL A 56 -14.43 -18.16 -11.41
N ASN A 57 -15.39 -18.59 -10.60
CA ASN A 57 -16.14 -19.83 -10.86
C ASN A 57 -17.00 -19.72 -12.13
N LEU A 58 -17.72 -18.60 -12.31
CA LEU A 58 -18.55 -18.34 -13.49
C LEU A 58 -17.71 -18.26 -14.77
N GLN A 59 -16.52 -17.66 -14.69
CA GLN A 59 -15.54 -17.63 -15.77
C GLN A 59 -15.13 -19.05 -16.19
N ALA A 60 -14.84 -19.93 -15.22
CA ALA A 60 -14.48 -21.32 -15.50
C ALA A 60 -15.58 -22.11 -16.23
N TYR A 61 -16.85 -21.76 -16.01
CA TYR A 61 -18.00 -22.35 -16.70
C TYR A 61 -18.45 -21.58 -17.96
N GLY A 62 -17.70 -20.55 -18.40
CA GLY A 62 -18.02 -19.78 -19.61
C GLY A 62 -19.26 -18.87 -19.50
N LYS A 63 -19.75 -18.59 -18.28
CA LYS A 63 -20.97 -17.79 -18.05
C LYS A 63 -20.66 -16.29 -18.02
N ARG A 64 -20.32 -15.73 -19.18
CA ARG A 64 -19.82 -14.34 -19.30
C ARG A 64 -20.80 -13.27 -18.77
N GLU A 65 -22.09 -13.37 -19.06
CA GLU A 65 -23.08 -12.38 -18.60
C GLU A 65 -23.21 -12.34 -17.08
N ALA A 66 -23.28 -13.51 -16.44
CA ALA A 66 -23.34 -13.60 -14.98
C ALA A 66 -22.03 -13.14 -14.33
N GLN A 67 -20.89 -13.39 -14.97
CA GLN A 67 -19.59 -12.88 -14.52
C GLN A 67 -19.58 -11.34 -14.54
N LEU A 68 -20.04 -10.72 -15.64
CA LEU A 68 -20.09 -9.26 -15.76
C LEU A 68 -20.98 -8.61 -14.69
N GLN A 69 -22.13 -9.21 -14.38
CA GLN A 69 -22.98 -8.75 -13.27
C GLN A 69 -22.23 -8.79 -11.93
N MET A 70 -21.48 -9.86 -11.68
CA MET A 70 -20.70 -10.01 -10.45
C MET A 70 -19.55 -8.99 -10.36
N GLU A 71 -18.91 -8.67 -11.49
CA GLU A 71 -17.89 -7.62 -11.61
C GLU A 71 -18.50 -6.24 -11.30
N GLN A 72 -19.67 -5.91 -11.87
CA GLN A 72 -20.38 -4.67 -11.58
C GLN A 72 -20.73 -4.52 -10.09
N GLU A 73 -21.22 -5.59 -9.45
CA GLU A 73 -21.52 -5.56 -8.02
C GLU A 73 -20.26 -5.39 -7.15
N ILE A 74 -19.10 -5.88 -7.60
CA ILE A 74 -17.81 -5.63 -6.94
C ILE A 74 -17.44 -4.15 -7.06
N ASP A 75 -17.55 -3.57 -8.25
CA ASP A 75 -17.24 -2.17 -8.50
C ASP A 75 -18.13 -1.25 -7.65
N GLU A 76 -19.43 -1.55 -7.52
CA GLU A 76 -20.34 -0.82 -6.64
C GLU A 76 -19.95 -0.91 -5.16
N LEU A 77 -19.51 -2.09 -4.70
CA LEU A 77 -19.05 -2.27 -3.33
C LEU A 77 -17.73 -1.53 -3.09
N GLN A 78 -16.82 -1.52 -4.06
CA GLN A 78 -15.58 -0.76 -3.99
C GLN A 78 -15.85 0.74 -3.95
N ALA A 79 -16.75 1.26 -4.79
CA ALA A 79 -17.17 2.66 -4.74
C ALA A 79 -17.77 3.04 -3.37
N LYS A 80 -18.56 2.14 -2.77
CA LYS A 80 -19.08 2.33 -1.41
C LYS A 80 -17.99 2.36 -0.36
N ILE A 81 -16.99 1.49 -0.42
CA ILE A 81 -15.82 1.52 0.48
C ILE A 81 -15.07 2.82 0.29
N ASP A 82 -14.76 3.18 -0.95
CA ASP A 82 -13.99 4.37 -1.30
C ASP A 82 -14.66 5.66 -0.86
N SER A 83 -16.00 5.71 -0.86
CA SER A 83 -16.74 6.88 -0.36
C SER A 83 -16.65 7.09 1.16
N LEU A 84 -16.12 6.14 1.93
CA LEU A 84 -16.05 6.25 3.39
C LEU A 84 -14.91 7.22 3.78
N PRO A 85 -15.17 8.20 4.68
CA PRO A 85 -14.14 9.17 5.09
C PRO A 85 -12.83 8.53 5.56
N ILE A 86 -12.93 7.50 6.41
CA ILE A 86 -11.77 6.76 6.91
C ILE A 86 -10.91 6.11 5.80
N VAL A 87 -11.54 5.70 4.69
CA VAL A 87 -10.83 5.12 3.55
C VAL A 87 -10.11 6.21 2.76
N GLN A 88 -10.72 7.38 2.62
CA GLN A 88 -10.08 8.52 1.97
C GLN A 88 -8.89 9.03 2.79
N ASP A 89 -9.06 9.22 4.09
CA ASP A 89 -7.96 9.59 5.00
C ASP A 89 -6.80 8.58 4.90
N PHE A 90 -7.13 7.27 4.88
CA PHE A 90 -6.13 6.21 4.71
C PHE A 90 -5.41 6.30 3.36
N LYS A 91 -6.14 6.50 2.25
CA LYS A 91 -5.55 6.68 0.91
C LYS A 91 -4.64 7.91 0.83
N GLU A 92 -5.02 9.01 1.45
CA GLU A 92 -4.17 10.21 1.54
C GLU A 92 -2.89 9.91 2.33
N SER A 93 -2.99 9.24 3.48
CA SER A 93 -1.82 8.84 4.26
C SER A 93 -0.90 7.85 3.51
N GLN A 94 -1.47 6.98 2.66
CA GLN A 94 -0.69 6.10 1.77
C GLN A 94 0.13 6.88 0.75
N VAL A 95 -0.46 7.92 0.13
CA VAL A 95 0.24 8.77 -0.84
C VAL A 95 1.43 9.47 -0.18
N ILE A 96 1.21 10.05 1.02
CA ILE A 96 2.25 10.73 1.78
C ILE A 96 3.38 9.75 2.16
N THR A 97 3.02 8.59 2.71
CA THR A 97 3.99 7.55 3.10
C THR A 97 4.82 7.07 1.92
N ASN A 98 4.18 6.84 0.76
CA ASN A 98 4.87 6.47 -0.47
C ASN A 98 5.83 7.56 -0.95
N HIS A 99 5.45 8.83 -0.85
CA HIS A 99 6.34 9.94 -1.19
C HIS A 99 7.59 9.98 -0.31
N ILE A 100 7.45 9.74 0.99
CA ILE A 100 8.58 9.67 1.93
C ILE A 100 9.53 8.54 1.53
N LEU A 101 8.98 7.33 1.35
CA LEU A 101 9.76 6.14 0.95
C LEU A 101 10.48 6.35 -0.39
N GLN A 102 9.79 6.91 -1.38
CA GLN A 102 10.39 7.21 -2.69
C GLN A 102 11.49 8.26 -2.60
N SER A 103 11.30 9.33 -1.81
CA SER A 103 12.30 10.40 -1.66
C SER A 103 13.60 9.86 -1.04
N ILE A 104 13.48 9.00 -0.03
CA ILE A 104 14.63 8.36 0.62
C ILE A 104 15.31 7.40 -0.36
N SER A 105 14.55 6.57 -1.07
CA SER A 105 15.09 5.65 -2.06
C SER A 105 15.84 6.38 -3.18
N GLN A 106 15.27 7.48 -3.69
CA GLN A 106 15.91 8.33 -4.69
C GLN A 106 17.19 8.97 -4.17
N ASN A 107 17.20 9.46 -2.92
CA ASN A 107 18.40 10.04 -2.31
C ASN A 107 19.52 9.00 -2.14
N ILE A 108 19.19 7.79 -1.69
CA ILE A 108 20.15 6.68 -1.59
C ILE A 108 20.71 6.35 -2.98
N GLN A 109 19.85 6.19 -3.98
CA GLN A 109 20.28 5.92 -5.36
C GLN A 109 21.20 7.03 -5.88
N HIS A 110 20.81 8.29 -5.71
CA HIS A 110 21.62 9.43 -6.14
C HIS A 110 23.00 9.43 -5.48
N THR A 111 23.06 9.21 -4.17
CA THR A 111 24.32 9.22 -3.41
C THR A 111 25.24 8.06 -3.80
N VAL A 112 24.68 6.87 -4.08
CA VAL A 112 25.45 5.68 -4.47
C VAL A 112 26.02 5.80 -5.88
N PHE A 113 25.28 6.41 -6.81
CA PHE A 113 25.66 6.54 -8.21
C PHE A 113 26.18 7.94 -8.58
N GLN A 114 26.36 8.84 -7.62
CA GLN A 114 26.95 10.15 -7.86
C GLN A 114 28.42 9.95 -8.27
N GLU A 115 28.75 10.27 -9.52
CA GLU A 115 30.14 10.36 -9.96
C GLU A 115 30.81 11.50 -9.18
N GLU A 116 31.95 11.22 -8.55
CA GLU A 116 32.83 12.27 -8.03
C GLU A 116 33.30 13.11 -9.22
N GLU A 117 32.61 14.22 -9.52
CA GLU A 117 33.19 15.31 -10.29
C GLU A 117 34.35 15.89 -9.46
N THR A 118 35.48 15.19 -9.52
CA THR A 118 36.76 15.69 -9.05
C THR A 118 37.15 16.83 -9.97
N GLU A 119 37.05 18.05 -9.45
CA GLU A 119 37.58 19.28 -10.03
C GLU A 119 38.98 19.03 -10.62
N LYS A 120 39.14 19.37 -11.91
CA LYS A 120 40.44 19.47 -12.59
C LYS A 120 41.03 20.85 -12.41
#